data_AF-A0A540WJA1-F1
#
_entry.id   AF-A0A540WJA1-F1
#
_cell.length_a   1.000
_cell.length_b   1.000
_cell.length_c   1.000
_cell.angle_alpha   90.00
_cell.angle_beta   90.00
_cell.angle_gamma   90.00
#
_symmetry.space_group_name_H-M   'P 1'
#
loop_
_entity.id
_entity.type
_entity.pdbx_description
1 polymer ?
#
loop_
_entity_poly.entity_id
_entity_poly.type
_entity_poly.pdbx_seq_one_letter_code
_entity_poly.pdbx_strand_id
1 'polypeptide(L)'
;MPELLSAHVSRYLRNRGDLERHLPPGLLVFSPPAVVESLADQEEYRLKTVTNAGPPTLGAHEPVVFPVVKCRTNAFGRGVTVGRTGNNDVVLDDGSVSRFHAWLARDEAQAGFLLTDAGSKNGSWLSGVRLTPRKPVLLEDGVRLRFGQVELAFYTASGFVRMLAVRMAP
;
A
#
# COMPACT_ATOMS: atom_id res chain seq x y z
N MET A 1 -4.62 11.55 -4.94
CA MET A 1 -3.85 11.85 -3.72
C MET A 1 -4.23 10.83 -2.66
N PRO A 2 -3.35 10.49 -1.71
CA PRO A 2 -3.72 9.65 -0.58
C PRO A 2 -4.74 10.36 0.32
N GLU A 3 -5.68 9.61 0.88
CA GLU A 3 -6.71 10.11 1.80
C GLU A 3 -6.94 9.12 2.95
N LEU A 4 -7.55 9.58 4.03
CA LEU A 4 -7.90 8.72 5.17
C LEU A 4 -8.97 7.69 4.78
N LEU A 5 -8.90 6.50 5.39
CA LEU A 5 -9.94 5.48 5.24
C LEU A 5 -11.29 5.97 5.79
N SER A 6 -11.28 6.76 6.85
CA SER A 6 -12.47 7.38 7.45
C SER A 6 -13.24 8.28 6.47
N ALA A 7 -12.53 8.99 5.58
CA ALA A 7 -13.14 9.80 4.52
C ALA A 7 -13.88 8.92 3.50
N HIS A 8 -13.29 7.77 3.13
CA HIS A 8 -13.93 6.80 2.24
C HIS A 8 -15.15 6.15 2.89
N VAL A 9 -15.06 5.77 4.17
CA VAL A 9 -16.19 5.25 4.96
C VAL A 9 -17.34 6.27 4.98
N SER A 10 -17.03 7.54 5.25
CA SER A 10 -18.04 8.60 5.26
C SER A 10 -18.73 8.78 3.91
N ARG A 11 -17.99 8.69 2.79
CA ARG A 11 -18.56 8.72 1.43
C ARG A 11 -19.43 7.48 1.17
N TYR A 12 -18.97 6.30 1.58
CA TYR A 12 -19.71 5.04 1.45
C TYR A 12 -21.07 5.11 2.15
N LEU A 13 -21.10 5.57 3.39
CA LEU A 13 -22.33 5.70 4.18
C LEU A 13 -23.29 6.75 3.61
N ARG A 14 -22.78 7.82 2.99
CA ARG A 14 -23.61 8.84 2.33
C ARG A 14 -24.21 8.34 1.02
N ASN A 15 -23.38 7.77 0.14
CA ASN A 15 -23.81 7.28 -1.17
C ASN A 15 -22.79 6.29 -1.74
N ARG A 16 -23.06 4.99 -1.53
CA ARG A 16 -22.23 3.90 -2.05
C ARG A 16 -22.04 3.95 -3.58
N GLY A 17 -23.11 4.18 -4.33
CA GLY A 17 -23.07 4.16 -5.80
C GLY A 17 -22.24 5.30 -6.37
N ASP A 18 -22.23 6.46 -5.68
CA ASP A 18 -21.40 7.58 -6.07
C ASP A 18 -19.92 7.36 -5.76
N LEU A 19 -19.61 6.79 -4.59
CA LEU A 19 -18.23 6.40 -4.26
C LEU A 19 -17.68 5.44 -5.32
N GLU A 20 -18.42 4.37 -5.64
CA GLU A 20 -17.96 3.32 -6.55
C GLU A 20 -17.60 3.86 -7.94
N ARG A 21 -18.37 4.82 -8.47
CA ARG A 21 -18.11 5.45 -9.78
C ARG A 21 -16.84 6.30 -9.82
N HIS A 22 -16.42 6.83 -8.68
CA HIS A 22 -15.28 7.75 -8.59
C HIS A 22 -14.03 7.11 -7.99
N LEU A 23 -14.09 5.84 -7.60
CA LEU A 23 -12.94 5.13 -7.08
C LEU A 23 -11.89 4.91 -8.18
N PRO A 24 -10.59 5.05 -7.84
CA PRO A 24 -9.53 4.61 -8.72
C PRO A 24 -9.61 3.08 -8.91
N PRO A 25 -9.06 2.56 -10.01
CA PRO A 25 -9.19 1.14 -10.33
C PRO A 25 -8.48 0.19 -9.36
N GLY A 26 -7.43 0.67 -8.70
CA GLY A 26 -6.72 -0.04 -7.66
C GLY A 26 -6.44 0.89 -6.48
N LEU A 27 -6.42 0.33 -5.28
CA LEU A 27 -6.18 1.00 -4.03
C LEU A 27 -5.20 0.19 -3.19
N LEU A 28 -4.30 0.88 -2.49
CA LEU A 28 -3.50 0.32 -1.42
C LEU A 28 -3.97 0.92 -0.10
N VAL A 29 -4.29 0.06 0.87
CA VAL A 29 -4.74 0.48 2.20
C VAL A 29 -3.60 0.19 3.16
N PHE A 30 -2.96 1.26 3.64
CA PHE A 30 -2.03 1.18 4.76
C PHE A 30 -2.84 1.21 6.05
N SER A 31 -2.63 0.22 6.92
CA SER A 31 -3.17 0.22 8.28
C SER A 31 -1.98 0.23 9.23
N PRO A 32 -1.79 1.26 10.05
CA PRO A 32 -0.71 1.24 11.02
C PRO A 32 -0.87 0.03 11.95
N PRO A 33 0.23 -0.62 12.36
CA PRO A 33 0.15 -1.66 13.37
C PRO A 33 -0.55 -1.09 14.59
N ALA A 34 -1.55 -1.82 15.11
CA ALA A 34 -2.17 -1.45 16.37
C ALA A 34 -1.04 -1.30 17.39
N VAL A 35 -0.91 -0.11 18.00
CA VAL A 35 0.08 0.12 19.03
C VAL A 35 -0.30 -0.79 20.18
N VAL A 36 0.33 -1.95 20.27
CA VAL A 36 0.43 -2.68 21.53
C VAL A 36 1.38 -1.83 22.36
N GLU A 37 0.83 -1.03 23.28
CA GLU A 37 1.60 -0.44 24.36
C GLU A 37 2.10 -1.57 25.26
N SER A 38 3.14 -2.27 24.79
CA SER A 38 3.89 -3.22 25.58
C SER A 38 5.01 -2.44 26.25
N LEU A 39 4.92 -2.29 27.57
CA LEU A 39 5.96 -1.71 28.42
C LEU A 39 7.28 -2.51 28.36
N ALA A 40 7.31 -3.67 27.70
CA ALA A 40 8.49 -4.52 27.57
C ALA A 40 9.43 -4.11 26.41
N ASP A 41 8.99 -3.29 25.47
CA ASP A 41 9.80 -2.91 24.30
C ASP A 41 10.81 -1.78 24.57
N GLN A 42 10.86 -1.25 25.80
CA GLN A 42 11.75 -0.14 26.15
C GLN A 42 13.20 -0.56 26.44
N GLU A 43 13.48 -1.83 26.75
CA GLU A 43 14.83 -2.27 27.15
C GLU A 43 15.65 -2.94 26.03
N GLU A 44 15.01 -3.54 25.00
CA GLU A 44 15.73 -4.28 23.96
C GLU A 44 16.22 -3.42 22.78
N TYR A 45 15.86 -2.14 22.74
CA TYR A 45 16.30 -1.21 21.68
C TYR A 45 17.67 -0.54 21.92
N ARG A 46 18.45 -1.04 22.88
CA ARG A 46 19.69 -0.37 23.31
C ARG A 46 20.97 -0.82 22.58
N LEU A 47 20.97 -1.80 21.67
CA LEU A 47 22.17 -2.11 20.88
C LEU A 47 21.88 -2.83 19.55
N LYS A 48 21.45 -2.07 18.54
CA LYS A 48 21.75 -2.37 17.12
C LYS A 48 22.01 -1.06 16.40
N THR A 49 23.28 -0.72 16.20
CA THR A 49 23.64 0.22 15.14
C THR A 49 23.13 -0.33 13.81
N VAL A 50 22.33 0.45 13.08
CA VAL A 50 22.38 0.74 11.63
C VAL A 50 21.04 1.38 11.21
N THR A 51 21.10 2.68 10.93
CA THR A 51 20.11 3.53 10.23
C THR A 51 18.68 3.64 10.78
N ASN A 52 18.38 4.86 11.27
CA ASN A 52 17.05 5.46 11.41
C ASN A 52 15.99 4.87 10.46
N ALA A 53 15.13 4.02 11.00
CA ALA A 53 13.75 3.93 10.56
C ALA A 53 12.91 3.98 11.85
N GLY A 54 12.57 5.20 12.27
CA GLY A 54 11.39 5.36 13.11
C GLY A 54 10.16 4.89 12.34
N PRO A 55 9.03 4.60 13.01
CA PRO A 55 7.81 4.19 12.34
C PRO A 55 7.47 5.18 11.20
N PRO A 56 6.94 4.70 10.07
CA PRO A 56 6.70 5.54 8.90
C PRO A 56 5.86 6.75 9.30
N THR A 57 6.31 7.94 8.93
CA THR A 57 5.60 9.22 9.17
C THR A 57 4.42 9.36 8.19
N LEU A 58 3.59 8.34 8.07
CA LEU A 58 2.33 8.36 7.33
C LEU A 58 1.20 8.48 8.36
N GLY A 59 0.82 9.73 8.66
CA GLY A 59 -0.46 10.09 9.28
C GLY A 59 -0.89 9.29 10.51
N ALA A 60 -0.42 9.69 11.69
CA ALA A 60 -1.04 9.53 13.02
C ALA A 60 -2.13 8.44 13.12
N HIS A 61 -1.76 7.20 13.50
CA HIS A 61 -2.65 6.09 13.91
C HIS A 61 -3.83 5.70 13.00
N GLU A 62 -4.08 6.41 11.90
CA GLU A 62 -5.25 6.25 11.08
C GLU A 62 -4.91 5.51 9.78
N PRO A 63 -5.73 4.54 9.35
CA PRO A 63 -5.53 3.88 8.07
C PRO A 63 -5.61 4.88 6.90
N VAL A 64 -4.65 4.81 5.99
CA VAL A 64 -4.53 5.68 4.81
C VAL A 64 -4.75 4.86 3.55
N VAL A 65 -5.48 5.43 2.59
CA VAL A 65 -5.78 4.84 1.30
C VAL A 65 -4.99 5.58 0.22
N PHE A 66 -4.15 4.84 -0.51
CA PHE A 66 -3.38 5.33 -1.65
C PHE A 66 -4.04 4.88 -2.95
N PRO A 67 -4.37 5.81 -3.86
CA PRO A 67 -4.85 5.44 -5.19
C PRO A 67 -3.70 4.85 -6.03
N VAL A 68 -3.94 3.72 -6.67
CA VAL A 68 -3.04 3.12 -7.66
C VAL A 68 -3.34 3.75 -9.02
N VAL A 69 -2.85 4.96 -9.22
CA VAL A 69 -3.06 5.74 -10.45
C VAL A 69 -1.73 6.33 -10.89
N LYS A 70 -1.50 6.36 -12.20
CA LYS A 70 -0.30 6.93 -12.79
C LYS A 70 -0.30 8.46 -12.62
N CYS A 71 0.75 9.00 -12.01
CA CYS A 71 1.03 10.43 -12.02
C CYS A 71 1.60 10.83 -13.38
N ARG A 72 1.03 11.90 -13.96
CA ARG A 72 1.38 12.38 -15.32
C ARG A 72 2.83 12.82 -15.45
N THR A 73 3.46 13.23 -14.35
CA THR A 73 4.84 13.72 -14.30
C THR A 73 5.88 12.61 -14.19
N ASN A 74 5.48 11.38 -13.86
CA ASN A 74 6.40 10.26 -13.77
C ASN A 74 6.50 9.55 -15.14
N ALA A 75 7.70 9.48 -15.69
CA ALA A 75 7.98 8.97 -17.03
C ALA A 75 8.07 7.43 -17.14
N PHE A 76 7.92 6.68 -16.04
CA PHE A 76 8.00 5.23 -16.07
C PHE A 76 6.80 4.63 -16.81
N GLY A 77 7.05 4.06 -17.99
CA GLY A 77 5.98 3.62 -18.90
C GLY A 77 5.36 2.27 -18.58
N ARG A 78 5.91 1.47 -17.66
CA ARG A 78 5.43 0.09 -17.41
C ARG A 78 4.34 -0.03 -16.34
N GLY A 79 3.96 1.06 -15.70
CA GLY A 79 2.91 1.04 -14.68
C GLY A 79 3.05 2.12 -13.61
N VAL A 80 2.30 1.92 -12.52
CA VAL A 80 2.25 2.78 -11.33
C VAL A 80 3.38 2.37 -10.40
N THR A 81 4.34 3.27 -10.20
CA THR A 81 5.55 3.04 -9.41
C THR A 81 5.32 3.21 -7.92
N VAL A 82 6.02 2.41 -7.12
CA VAL A 82 6.01 2.45 -5.66
C VAL A 82 7.45 2.61 -5.17
N GLY A 83 7.69 3.56 -4.27
CA GLY A 83 9.01 3.78 -3.67
C GLY A 83 9.02 4.94 -2.68
N ARG A 84 10.17 5.17 -2.02
CA ARG A 84 10.24 6.20 -0.96
C ARG A 84 10.40 7.63 -1.43
N THR A 85 10.81 7.85 -2.68
CA THR A 85 11.07 9.21 -3.20
C THR A 85 9.85 9.76 -3.92
N GLY A 86 9.68 11.08 -3.88
CA GLY A 86 8.54 11.79 -4.49
C GLY A 86 8.44 11.72 -6.02
N ASN A 87 9.38 11.05 -6.69
CA ASN A 87 9.29 10.75 -8.11
C ASN A 87 8.43 9.51 -8.41
N ASN A 88 8.02 8.72 -7.40
CA ASN A 88 7.10 7.59 -7.59
C ASN A 88 5.64 8.05 -7.63
N ASP A 89 4.78 7.23 -8.20
CA ASP A 89 3.33 7.47 -8.24
C ASP A 89 2.69 7.22 -6.85
N VAL A 90 3.15 6.18 -6.15
CA VAL A 90 2.86 5.90 -4.75
C VAL A 90 4.13 6.07 -3.93
N VAL A 91 4.10 7.03 -3.00
CA VAL A 91 5.25 7.37 -2.16
C VAL A 91 5.07 6.76 -0.77
N LEU A 92 5.98 5.88 -0.39
CA LEU A 92 6.07 5.26 0.93
C LEU A 92 7.34 5.76 1.62
N ASP A 93 7.26 6.87 2.36
CA ASP A 93 8.42 7.54 2.96
C ASP A 93 8.93 6.78 4.20
N ASP A 94 9.65 5.69 3.95
CA ASP A 94 10.25 4.82 4.95
C ASP A 94 11.66 4.41 4.54
N GLY A 95 12.59 4.38 5.50
CA GLY A 95 14.00 4.06 5.26
C GLY A 95 14.25 2.63 4.74
N SER A 96 13.33 1.71 4.99
CA SER A 96 13.37 0.33 4.50
C SER A 96 12.87 0.18 3.07
N VAL A 97 12.24 1.20 2.48
CA VAL A 97 11.71 1.18 1.12
C VAL A 97 12.77 1.76 0.16
N SER A 98 13.11 1.05 -0.92
CA SER A 98 13.97 1.58 -1.99
C SER A 98 13.40 2.86 -2.62
N ARG A 99 14.28 3.72 -3.17
CA ARG A 99 13.86 4.91 -3.93
C ARG A 99 12.92 4.55 -5.08
N PHE A 100 13.24 3.49 -5.82
CA PHE A 100 12.33 2.81 -6.74
C PHE A 100 12.26 1.36 -6.27
N HIS A 101 11.10 0.94 -5.76
CA HIS A 101 10.96 -0.34 -5.05
C HIS A 101 10.26 -1.39 -5.90
N ALA A 102 9.11 -1.03 -6.43
CA ALA A 102 8.26 -1.92 -7.21
C ALA A 102 7.40 -1.10 -8.17
N TRP A 103 6.67 -1.77 -9.05
CA TRP A 103 5.59 -1.15 -9.81
C TRP A 103 4.41 -2.11 -9.97
N LEU A 104 3.24 -1.50 -10.14
CA LEU A 104 1.97 -2.14 -10.40
C LEU A 104 1.59 -1.88 -11.86
N ALA A 105 1.39 -2.92 -12.64
CA ALA A 105 0.84 -2.84 -13.99
C ALA A 105 -0.60 -3.34 -13.98
N ARG A 106 -1.47 -2.78 -14.84
CA ARG A 106 -2.73 -3.45 -15.12
C ARG A 106 -2.44 -4.72 -15.90
N ASP A 107 -3.13 -5.79 -15.56
CA ASP A 107 -3.21 -6.95 -16.44
C ASP A 107 -4.18 -6.58 -17.58
N GLU A 108 -3.76 -6.78 -18.83
CA GLU A 108 -4.60 -6.51 -20.00
C GLU A 108 -5.51 -7.71 -20.33
N ALA A 109 -5.13 -8.91 -19.91
CA ALA A 109 -5.89 -10.14 -20.12
C ALA A 109 -6.91 -10.39 -19.01
N GLN A 110 -6.62 -9.93 -17.79
CA GLN A 110 -7.50 -10.04 -16.64
C GLN A 110 -7.76 -8.64 -16.09
N ALA A 111 -8.97 -8.34 -15.61
CA ALA A 111 -9.29 -7.02 -15.04
C ALA A 111 -8.63 -6.76 -13.66
N GLY A 112 -7.36 -7.14 -13.50
CA GLY A 112 -6.58 -7.14 -12.26
C GLY A 112 -5.29 -6.34 -12.37
N PHE A 113 -4.40 -6.54 -11.39
CA PHE A 113 -3.12 -5.87 -11.30
C PHE A 113 -2.00 -6.87 -11.09
N LEU A 114 -0.86 -6.61 -11.71
CA LEU A 114 0.38 -7.35 -11.53
C LEU A 114 1.34 -6.51 -10.70
N LEU A 115 1.90 -7.08 -9.64
CA LEU A 115 3.00 -6.48 -8.88
C LEU A 115 4.34 -7.03 -9.36
N THR A 116 5.32 -6.15 -9.56
CA THR A 116 6.70 -6.54 -9.84
C THR A 116 7.67 -5.80 -8.94
N ASP A 117 8.51 -6.53 -8.20
CA ASP A 117 9.63 -5.96 -7.45
C ASP A 117 10.76 -5.55 -8.39
N ALA A 118 11.34 -4.36 -8.20
CA ALA A 118 12.36 -3.80 -9.09
C ALA A 118 13.79 -4.29 -8.83
N GLY A 119 13.99 -5.27 -7.95
CA GLY A 119 15.27 -5.57 -7.33
C GLY A 119 15.52 -4.66 -6.13
N SER A 120 14.49 -4.46 -5.32
CA SER A 120 14.58 -3.61 -4.13
C SER A 120 15.57 -4.18 -3.10
N LYS A 121 16.14 -3.31 -2.26
CA LYS A 121 17.19 -3.72 -1.30
C LYS A 121 16.66 -4.72 -0.28
N ASN A 122 15.49 -4.44 0.28
CA ASN A 122 14.88 -5.28 1.30
C ASN A 122 13.94 -6.33 0.69
N GLY A 123 13.43 -6.11 -0.52
CA GLY A 123 12.49 -7.00 -1.19
C GLY A 123 11.04 -6.54 -1.05
N SER A 124 10.18 -7.16 -1.85
CA SER A 124 8.73 -7.11 -1.74
C SER A 124 8.17 -8.48 -1.35
N TRP A 125 7.06 -8.52 -0.61
CA TRP A 125 6.38 -9.75 -0.22
C TRP A 125 4.89 -9.67 -0.52
N LEU A 126 4.31 -10.83 -0.82
CA LEU A 126 2.88 -11.05 -1.01
C LEU A 126 2.44 -12.15 -0.05
N SER A 127 1.55 -11.82 0.89
CA SER A 127 1.05 -12.70 1.95
C SER A 127 2.18 -13.45 2.70
N GLY A 128 3.29 -12.76 2.96
CA GLY A 128 4.47 -13.32 3.66
C GLY A 128 5.48 -14.01 2.75
N VAL A 129 5.14 -14.32 1.50
CA VAL A 129 6.05 -14.94 0.52
C VAL A 129 6.84 -13.85 -0.20
N ARG A 130 8.17 -13.96 -0.18
CA ARG A 130 9.04 -13.00 -0.87
C ARG A 130 8.92 -13.16 -2.37
N LEU A 131 8.74 -12.04 -3.09
CA LEU A 131 8.68 -12.05 -4.53
C LEU A 131 10.06 -12.26 -5.15
N THR A 132 10.12 -12.98 -6.27
CA THR A 132 11.29 -12.99 -7.13
C THR A 132 11.41 -11.63 -7.83
N PRO A 133 12.56 -10.94 -7.74
CA PRO A 133 12.75 -9.67 -8.44
C PRO A 133 12.46 -9.77 -9.94
N ARG A 134 11.83 -8.74 -10.50
CA ARG A 134 11.49 -8.60 -11.93
C ARG A 134 10.53 -9.67 -12.49
N LYS A 135 9.91 -10.48 -11.62
CA LYS A 135 8.87 -11.44 -12.00
C LYS A 135 7.49 -10.88 -11.61
N PRO A 136 6.58 -10.62 -12.56
CA PRO A 136 5.23 -10.17 -12.27
C PRO A 136 4.41 -11.24 -11.53
N VAL A 137 3.60 -10.82 -10.57
CA VAL A 137 2.65 -11.68 -9.84
C VAL A 137 1.28 -11.02 -9.79
N LEU A 138 0.23 -11.77 -10.10
CA LEU A 138 -1.16 -11.31 -10.05
C LEU A 138 -1.60 -11.02 -8.62
N LEU A 139 -2.31 -9.92 -8.44
CA LEU A 139 -2.88 -9.52 -7.17
C LEU A 139 -4.37 -9.82 -7.10
N GLU A 140 -4.77 -10.31 -5.94
CA GLU A 140 -6.16 -10.52 -5.56
C GLU A 140 -6.61 -9.47 -4.54
N ASP A 141 -7.92 -9.24 -4.45
CA ASP A 141 -8.50 -8.33 -3.47
C ASP A 141 -8.18 -8.78 -2.03
N GLY A 142 -7.74 -7.84 -1.19
CA GLY A 142 -7.41 -8.08 0.21
C GLY A 142 -6.04 -8.70 0.45
N VAL A 143 -5.25 -8.97 -0.59
CA VAL A 143 -3.92 -9.54 -0.44
C VAL A 143 -2.99 -8.57 0.31
N ARG A 144 -2.20 -9.10 1.25
CA ARG A 144 -1.21 -8.32 2.00
C ARG A 144 0.06 -8.17 1.18
N LEU A 145 0.47 -6.94 0.97
CA LEU A 145 1.71 -6.55 0.31
C LEU A 145 2.64 -5.96 1.35
N ARG A 146 3.93 -6.29 1.28
CA ARG A 146 4.95 -5.65 2.09
C ARG A 146 6.08 -5.14 1.22
N PHE A 147 6.51 -3.90 1.45
CA PHE A 147 7.64 -3.27 0.79
C PHE A 147 8.62 -2.83 1.88
N GLY A 148 9.80 -3.46 1.97
CA GLY A 148 10.63 -3.29 3.16
C GLY A 148 9.87 -3.70 4.44
N GLN A 149 9.67 -2.76 5.36
CA GLN A 149 8.89 -2.93 6.59
C GLN A 149 7.46 -2.36 6.51
N VAL A 150 7.09 -1.75 5.39
CA VAL A 150 5.76 -1.15 5.22
C VAL A 150 4.79 -2.18 4.67
N GLU A 151 3.73 -2.48 5.42
CA GLU A 151 2.67 -3.41 5.03
C GLU A 151 1.40 -2.67 4.59
N LEU A 152 0.80 -3.09 3.47
CA LEU A 152 -0.43 -2.55 2.91
C LEU A 152 -1.31 -3.70 2.42
N ALA A 153 -2.62 -3.50 2.33
CA ALA A 153 -3.52 -4.40 1.62
C ALA A 153 -3.88 -3.82 0.24
N PHE A 154 -3.89 -4.66 -0.80
CA PHE A 154 -4.33 -4.25 -2.12
C PHE A 154 -5.81 -4.56 -2.35
N TYR A 155 -6.50 -3.65 -3.04
CA TYR A 155 -7.88 -3.85 -3.51
C TYR A 155 -8.07 -3.25 -4.90
N THR A 156 -8.86 -3.91 -5.72
CA THR A 156 -9.58 -3.29 -6.84
C THR A 156 -10.64 -2.33 -6.31
N ALA A 157 -11.17 -1.44 -7.17
CA ALA A 157 -12.29 -0.56 -6.80
C ALA A 157 -13.47 -1.35 -6.19
N SER A 158 -13.92 -2.41 -6.87
CA SER A 158 -15.03 -3.25 -6.43
C SER A 158 -14.69 -4.03 -5.16
N GLY A 159 -13.46 -4.54 -5.05
CA GLY A 159 -12.98 -5.21 -3.83
C GLY A 159 -12.95 -4.31 -2.62
N PHE A 160 -12.55 -3.05 -2.80
CA PHE A 160 -12.54 -2.05 -1.75
C PHE A 160 -13.97 -1.74 -1.26
N VAL A 161 -14.94 -1.57 -2.16
CA VAL A 161 -16.36 -1.40 -1.79
C VAL A 161 -16.88 -2.61 -1.03
N ARG A 162 -16.54 -3.84 -1.46
CA ARG A 162 -16.91 -5.06 -0.72
C ARG A 162 -16.28 -5.09 0.68
N MET A 163 -15.02 -4.70 0.82
CA MET A 163 -14.36 -4.61 2.12
C MET A 163 -15.06 -3.62 3.06
N LEU A 164 -15.43 -2.43 2.56
CA LEU A 164 -16.20 -1.46 3.34
C LEU A 164 -17.57 -2.01 3.75
N ALA A 165 -18.26 -2.70 2.84
CA ALA A 165 -19.56 -3.31 3.13
C ALA A 165 -19.47 -4.36 4.25
N VAL A 166 -18.45 -5.23 4.21
CA VAL A 166 -18.21 -6.24 5.26
C VAL A 166 -17.86 -5.56 6.59
N ARG A 167 -17.03 -4.52 6.58
CA ARG A 167 -16.60 -3.83 7.80
C ARG A 167 -17.72 -3.04 8.48
N MET A 168 -18.71 -2.58 7.72
CA MET A 168 -19.86 -1.81 8.20
C MET A 168 -21.12 -2.66 8.43
N ALA A 169 -21.03 -3.98 8.21
CA ALA A 169 -22.11 -4.88 8.57
C ALA A 169 -22.34 -4.82 10.10
N PRO A 170 -23.61 -4.82 10.56
CA PRO A 170 -23.96 -4.72 11.97
C PRO A 170 -23.50 -5.92 12.80
#